data_AF-A0A949M4D5-F1
#
_entry.id   AF-A0A949M4D5-F1
#
_cell.length_a   1.000
_cell.length_b   1.000
_cell.length_c   1.000
_cell.angle_alpha   90.00
_cell.angle_beta   90.00
_cell.angle_gamma   90.00
#
_symmetry.space_group_name_H-M   'P 1'
#
loop_
_entity.id
_entity.type
_entity.pdbx_description
1 polymer ?
#
loop_
_entity_poly.entity_id
_entity_poly.type
_entity_poly.pdbx_seq_one_letter_code
_entity_poly.pdbx_strand_id
1 'polypeptide(L)' 'MDEEEIEVTEIVEVVEDDEGNTVVDDVVIAEDGEGNAVIDETIVVEDADGNVAVEEEITVIEADDE' A
#
# COMPACT_ATOMS: atom_id res chain seq x y z
N MET A 1 -25.49 8.47 -16.64
CA MET A 1 -24.53 8.85 -15.60
C MET A 1 -23.61 7.68 -15.59
N ASP A 2 -22.49 7.83 -16.28
CA ASP A 2 -21.40 6.88 -16.19
C ASP A 2 -20.95 6.92 -14.73
N GLU A 3 -20.95 5.76 -14.06
CA GLU A 3 -20.38 5.63 -12.73
C GLU A 3 -18.89 5.94 -12.88
N GLU A 4 -18.35 6.89 -12.10
CA GLU A 4 -16.91 7.13 -12.04
C GLU A 4 -16.25 5.78 -11.68
N GLU A 5 -15.51 5.23 -12.64
CA GLU A 5 -14.82 3.95 -12.46
C GLU A 5 -13.60 4.22 -11.59
N ILE A 6 -13.51 3.52 -10.45
CA ILE A 6 -12.32 3.50 -9.61
C ILE A 6 -11.48 2.31 -10.04
N GLU A 7 -10.25 2.56 -10.46
CA GLU A 7 -9.26 1.51 -10.67
C GLU A 7 -8.56 1.23 -9.33
N VAL A 8 -8.46 -0.05 -8.96
CA VAL A 8 -7.75 -0.49 -7.76
C VAL A 8 -6.60 -1.41 -8.15
N THR A 9 -5.40 -1.07 -7.70
CA THR A 9 -4.19 -1.87 -7.84
C THR A 9 -3.63 -2.22 -6.47
N GLU A 10 -3.24 -3.47 -6.26
CA GLU A 10 -2.60 -3.97 -5.05
C GLU A 10 -1.23 -4.57 -5.41
N ILE A 11 -0.20 -4.20 -4.64
CA ILE A 11 1.17 -4.69 -4.79
C ILE A 11 1.60 -5.24 -3.44
N VAL A 12 1.92 -6.54 -3.40
CA VAL A 12 2.42 -7.18 -2.19
C VAL A 12 3.82 -7.72 -2.46
N GLU A 13 4.80 -7.23 -1.70
CA GLU A 13 6.17 -7.71 -1.69
C GLU A 13 6.48 -8.40 -0.36
N VAL A 14 7.17 -9.55 -0.45
CA VAL A 14 7.57 -10.32 0.73
C VAL A 14 9.03 -10.70 0.59
N VAL A 15 9.82 -10.34 1.60
CA VAL A 15 11.24 -10.67 1.71
C VAL A 15 11.47 -11.41 3.02
N GLU A 16 12.13 -12.57 2.93
CA GLU A 16 12.58 -13.35 4.07
C GLU A 16 14.10 -13.51 3.96
N ASP A 17 14.82 -13.28 5.06
CA ASP A 17 16.25 -13.58 5.14
C ASP A 17 16.53 -14.99 5.67
N ASP A 18 17.79 -15.43 5.61
CA ASP A 18 18.19 -16.76 6.08
C ASP A 18 18.17 -16.93 7.61
N GLU A 19 17.99 -15.84 8.35
CA GLU A 19 17.85 -15.82 9.81
C GLU A 19 16.39 -15.98 10.24
N GLY A 20 15.44 -15.88 9.30
CA GLY A 20 14.00 -16.02 9.52
C GLY A 20 13.29 -14.70 9.81
N ASN A 21 13.94 -13.56 9.57
CA ASN A 21 13.27 -12.26 9.62
C ASN A 21 12.48 -12.05 8.32
N THR A 22 11.26 -11.56 8.44
CA THR A 22 10.34 -11.32 7.32
C THR A 22 9.96 -9.84 7.25
N VAL A 23 9.97 -9.28 6.05
CA VAL A 23 9.37 -7.99 5.74
C VAL A 23 8.27 -8.21 4.71
N VAL A 24 7.08 -7.70 4.99
CA VAL A 24 5.95 -7.63 4.07
C VAL A 24 5.67 -6.15 3.81
N ASP A 25 5.55 -5.79 2.54
CA ASP A 25 5.16 -4.47 2.09
C ASP A 25 3.92 -4.61 1.21
N ASP A 26 2.81 -4.00 1.62
CA ASP A 26 1.51 -4.07 0.96
C ASP A 26 1.05 -2.66 0.59
N VAL A 27 0.93 -2.39 -0.71
CA VAL A 27 0.52 -1.09 -1.25
C VAL A 27 -0.77 -1.26 -2.03
N VAL A 28 -1.82 -0.57 -1.58
CA VAL A 28 -3.11 -0.46 -2.27
C VAL A 28 -3.25 0.95 -2.84
N ILE A 29 -3.53 1.03 -4.14
CA ILE A 29 -3.75 2.30 -4.86
C ILE A 29 -5.15 2.28 -5.43
N ALA A 30 -5.95 3.30 -5.10
CA ALA A 30 -7.26 3.54 -5.69
C ALA A 30 -7.23 4.88 -6.44
N GLU A 31 -7.46 4.86 -7.75
CA GLU A 31 -7.47 6.06 -8.60
C GLU A 31 -8.84 6.21 -9.27
N ASP A 32 -9.35 7.44 -9.33
CA ASP A 32 -10.56 7.77 -10.10
C ASP A 32 -10.23 8.29 -11.51
N GLY A 33 -11.25 8.34 -12.36
CA GLY A 33 -11.09 8.84 -13.73
C GLY A 33 -10.73 10.34 -13.85
N GLU A 34 -10.71 11.08 -12.74
CA GLU A 34 -10.34 12.49 -12.67
C GLU A 34 -8.86 12.67 -12.28
N GLY A 35 -8.17 11.59 -11.90
CA GLY A 35 -6.77 11.58 -11.50
C GLY A 35 -6.55 11.83 -10.02
N ASN A 36 -7.60 11.77 -9.19
CA ASN A 36 -7.43 11.69 -7.74
C ASN A 36 -7.05 10.27 -7.36
N ALA A 37 -6.15 10.13 -6.39
CA ALA A 37 -5.73 8.82 -5.91
C ALA A 37 -5.59 8.77 -4.38
N VAL A 38 -5.86 7.59 -3.83
CA VAL A 38 -5.53 7.23 -2.45
C VAL A 38 -4.56 6.06 -2.50
N ILE A 39 -3.45 6.20 -1.78
CA ILE A 39 -2.42 5.18 -1.60
C ILE A 39 -2.42 4.80 -0.13
N ASP A 40 -2.55 3.51 0.16
CA ASP A 40 -2.46 2.92 1.49
C ASP A 40 -1.30 1.92 1.48
N GLU A 41 -0.23 2.21 2.22
CA GLU A 41 0.96 1.37 2.33
C GLU A 41 1.06 0.83 3.76
N THR A 42 1.17 -0.49 3.89
CA THR A 42 1.37 -1.19 5.16
C THR A 42 2.65 -2.02 5.10
N ILE A 43 3.60 -1.69 5.99
CA ILE A 43 4.84 -2.42 6.15
C ILE A 43 4.79 -3.22 7.46
N VAL A 44 4.97 -4.53 7.37
CA VAL A 44 5.06 -5.45 8.51
C VAL A 44 6.46 -6.06 8.56
N VAL A 45 7.13 -5.92 9.70
CA VAL A 45 8.42 -6.55 9.96
C VAL A 45 8.25 -7.53 11.11
N GLU A 46 8.57 -8.81 10.88
CA GLU A 46 8.65 -9.84 11.91
C GLU A 46 10.09 -10.32 12.03
N ASP A 47 10.66 -10.27 13.23
CA ASP A 47 11.97 -10.87 13.48
C ASP A 47 11.89 -12.36 13.82
N ALA A 48 13.02 -13.05 13.77
CA ALA A 48 13.12 -14.48 14.04
C ALA A 48 12.70 -14.89 15.48
N ASP A 49 12.64 -13.93 16.41
CA ASP A 49 12.16 -14.14 17.78
C ASP A 49 10.64 -13.94 17.88
N GLY A 50 9.97 -13.59 16.78
CA GLY A 50 8.53 -13.38 16.66
C GLY A 50 8.07 -12.00 17.11
N ASN A 51 8.98 -11.01 17.21
CA ASN A 51 8.57 -9.63 17.46
C ASN A 51 8.09 -9.00 16.16
N VAL A 52 6.95 -8.32 16.23
CA VAL A 52 6.31 -7.69 15.07
C VAL A 52 6.28 -6.17 15.23
N ALA A 53 6.75 -5.47 14.21
CA ALA A 53 6.56 -4.04 14.01
C ALA A 53 5.66 -3.82 12.79
N VAL A 54 4.76 -2.84 12.88
CA VAL A 54 3.86 -2.46 11.80
C VAL A 54 3.93 -0.95 11.63
N GLU A 55 4.10 -0.51 10.39
CA GLU A 55 3.99 0.88 9.96
C GLU A 55 2.92 0.96 8.87
N GLU A 56 2.08 2.00 8.93
CA GLU A 56 1.00 2.23 7.97
C GLU A 56 1.03 3.72 7.59
N GLU A 57 1.00 4.01 6.29
CA GLU A 57 0.91 5.35 5.76
C GLU A 57 -0.21 5.45 4.72
N ILE A 58 -1.06 6.47 4.86
CA ILE A 58 -2.08 6.80 3.86
C ILE A 58 -1.73 8.14 3.22
N THR A 59 -1.58 8.13 1.90
CA THR A 59 -1.35 9.32 1.08
C THR A 59 -2.56 9.59 0.18
N VAL A 60 -2.99 10.85 0.14
CA VAL A 60 -4.07 11.32 -0.75
C VAL A 60 -3.48 12.29 -1.77
N ILE A 61 -3.76 12.03 -3.04
CA ILE A 61 -3.37 12.83 -4.18
C ILE A 61 -4.66 13.38 -4.79
N GLU A 62 -4.76 14.70 -4.89
CA GLU A 62 -5.86 15.37 -5.58
C GLU A 62 -5.35 15.88 -6.93
N ALA A 63 -6.15 15.72 -7.98
CA ALA A 63 -5.86 16.32 -9.27
C ALA A 63 -5.89 17.86 -9.13
N ASP A 64 -4.92 18.54 -9.73
CA ASP A 64 -4.89 20.01 -9.72
C ASP A 64 -5.95 20.54 -10.69
N ASP A 65 -6.95 21.25 -10.18
CA ASP A 65 -7.94 21.99 -10.99
C ASP A 65 -7.23 23.18 -11.68
N GLU A 66 -6.85 23.04 -12.96
CA GLU A 66 -6.39 24.17 -13.81
C GLU A 66 -7.52 25.13 -14.22
#